data_AF-A0A0R3RHM2-F1
#
_entry.id   AF-A0A0R3RHM2-F1
#
_cell.length_a   1.000
_cell.length_b   1.000
_cell.length_c   1.000
_cell.angle_alpha   90.00
_cell.angle_beta   90.00
_cell.angle_gamma   90.00
#
_symmetry.space_group_name_H-M   'P 1'
#
loop_
_entity.id
_entity.type
_entity.pdbx_description
1 polymer ?
#
loop_
_entity_poly.entity_id
_entity_poly.type
_entity_poly.pdbx_seq_one_letter_code
_entity_poly.pdbx_strand_id
1 'polypeptide(L)'
;MDEHTDTKGLSSALLQMKVSLFIICKGQNDYKSCLQFMQRTKIRLEEEAKKKNEQKLQKRFLKEDNKKLTEGPEEATEPTVKSESRYDLLENLSFGRMSFKGFNPEVEKLMKYYEDMKGGKVPDEVDFDSGQDITDYELAASVYVLGLAQKQKETKNIRGSMR
;
A
#
# COMPACT_ATOMS: atom_id res chain seq x y z
N MET A 1 36.17 -18.29 -11.75
CA MET A 1 36.17 -17.06 -10.94
C MET A 1 35.91 -17.49 -9.51
N ASP A 2 36.99 -17.79 -8.80
CA ASP A 2 36.99 -18.42 -7.49
C ASP A 2 36.45 -17.47 -6.41
N GLU A 3 35.42 -17.92 -5.71
CA GLU A 3 34.83 -17.21 -4.58
C GLU A 3 35.71 -17.45 -3.33
N HIS A 4 36.78 -16.66 -3.21
CA HIS A 4 37.58 -16.57 -1.99
C HIS A 4 36.71 -15.97 -0.88
N THR A 5 36.08 -16.84 -0.08
CA THR A 5 35.37 -16.41 1.12
C THR A 5 36.38 -16.13 2.23
N ASP A 6 36.43 -14.88 2.66
CA ASP A 6 37.31 -14.38 3.72
C ASP A 6 36.98 -15.03 5.08
N THR A 7 37.49 -16.24 5.32
CA THR A 7 37.38 -16.95 6.61
C THR A 7 38.10 -16.20 7.75
N LYS A 8 38.99 -15.26 7.42
CA LYS A 8 39.73 -14.41 8.36
C LYS A 8 38.82 -13.38 9.07
N GLY A 9 37.78 -12.88 8.39
CA GLY A 9 36.87 -11.89 8.95
C GLY A 9 35.96 -12.46 10.05
N LEU A 10 35.47 -13.69 9.85
CA LEU A 10 34.64 -14.39 10.83
C LEU A 10 35.40 -14.68 12.13
N SER A 11 36.67 -15.08 12.02
CA SER A 11 37.53 -15.32 13.19
C SER A 11 37.77 -14.05 14.01
N SER A 12 38.02 -12.92 13.35
CA SER A 12 38.20 -11.63 14.01
C SER A 12 36.93 -11.16 14.73
N ALA A 13 35.76 -11.27 14.08
CA ALA A 13 34.48 -10.92 14.69
C ALA A 13 34.13 -11.81 15.90
N LEU A 14 34.43 -13.12 15.82
CA LEU A 14 34.28 -14.04 16.94
C LEU A 14 35.24 -13.72 18.10
N LEU A 15 36.48 -13.32 17.80
CA LEU A 15 37.42 -12.87 18.83
C LEU A 15 36.91 -11.60 19.51
N GLN A 16 36.44 -10.61 18.74
CA GLN A 16 35.89 -9.38 19.29
C GLN A 16 34.67 -9.66 20.18
N MET A 17 33.75 -10.54 19.76
CA MET A 17 32.62 -10.95 20.59
C MET A 17 33.06 -11.65 21.89
N LYS A 18 34.05 -12.54 21.83
CA LYS A 18 34.60 -13.21 23.02
C LYS A 18 35.25 -12.23 23.99
N VAL A 19 36.01 -11.26 23.48
CA VAL A 19 36.66 -10.23 24.29
C VAL A 19 35.61 -9.30 24.92
N SER A 20 34.61 -8.83 24.16
CA SER A 20 33.52 -8.01 24.69
C SER A 20 32.70 -8.75 25.76
N LEU A 21 32.35 -10.02 25.53
CA LEU A 21 31.62 -10.83 26.50
C LEU A 21 32.44 -11.06 27.78
N PHE A 22 33.75 -11.32 27.65
CA PHE A 22 34.65 -11.50 28.79
C PHE A 22 34.82 -10.21 29.61
N ILE A 23 34.90 -9.04 28.98
CA ILE A 23 34.99 -7.75 29.67
C ILE A 23 33.69 -7.44 30.41
N ILE A 24 32.53 -7.65 29.78
CA ILE A 24 31.21 -7.36 30.37
C ILE A 24 30.91 -8.29 31.56
N CYS A 25 31.17 -9.59 31.42
CA CYS A 25 30.83 -10.57 32.44
C CYS A 25 31.86 -10.66 33.60
N LYS A 26 33.04 -10.02 33.53
CA LYS A 26 34.02 -10.00 34.64
C LYS A 26 33.83 -8.87 35.67
N GLY A 27 32.93 -7.91 35.43
CA GLY A 27 32.82 -6.70 36.25
C GLY A 27 31.65 -6.63 37.21
N GLN A 28 30.51 -7.28 36.94
CA GLN A 28 29.29 -7.16 37.74
C GLN A 28 28.47 -8.45 37.66
N ASN A 29 27.87 -8.86 38.78
CA ASN A 29 26.90 -9.96 38.89
C ASN A 29 25.56 -9.69 38.17
N ASP A 30 25.56 -8.88 37.10
CA ASP A 30 24.38 -8.45 36.38
C ASP A 30 24.20 -9.28 35.11
N TYR A 31 23.73 -10.52 35.32
CA TYR A 31 23.27 -11.46 34.28
C TYR A 31 22.33 -10.80 33.26
N LYS A 32 21.57 -9.78 33.68
CA LYS A 32 20.68 -8.98 32.85
C LYS A 32 21.43 -8.19 31.76
N SER A 33 22.59 -7.62 32.07
CA SER A 33 23.41 -6.85 31.11
C SER A 33 24.04 -7.79 30.07
N CYS A 34 24.62 -8.90 30.51
CA CYS A 34 25.23 -9.90 29.63
C CYS A 34 24.16 -10.52 28.68
N LEU A 35 22.93 -10.78 29.16
CA LEU A 35 21.81 -11.27 28.33
C LEU A 35 21.35 -10.25 27.27
N GLN A 36 21.21 -8.97 27.66
CA GLN A 36 20.81 -7.90 26.72
C GLN A 36 21.86 -7.69 25.63
N PHE A 37 23.15 -7.76 25.96
CA PHE A 37 24.21 -7.68 24.97
C PHE A 37 24.13 -8.83 23.97
N MET A 38 23.94 -10.06 24.45
CA MET A 38 23.80 -11.24 23.61
C MET A 38 22.57 -11.14 22.68
N GLN A 39 21.45 -10.64 23.19
CA GLN A 39 20.25 -10.35 22.39
C GLN A 39 20.52 -9.30 21.31
N ARG A 40 21.16 -8.18 21.66
CA ARG A 40 21.53 -7.13 20.68
C ARG A 40 22.45 -7.66 19.59
N THR A 41 23.44 -8.49 19.95
CA THR A 41 24.33 -9.10 18.96
C THR A 41 23.59 -10.07 18.03
N LYS A 42 22.64 -10.84 18.57
CA LYS A 42 21.81 -11.76 17.78
C LYS A 42 20.94 -10.99 16.78
N ILE A 43 20.25 -9.94 17.23
CA ILE A 43 19.41 -9.09 16.38
C ILE A 43 20.24 -8.46 15.25
N ARG A 44 21.41 -7.90 15.57
CA ARG A 44 22.30 -7.30 14.56
C ARG A 44 22.74 -8.30 13.49
N LEU A 45 23.07 -9.53 13.89
CA LEU A 45 23.45 -10.59 12.95
C LEU A 45 22.27 -11.05 12.07
N GLU A 46 21.07 -11.16 12.65
CA GLU A 46 19.85 -11.52 11.91
C GLU A 46 19.48 -10.43 10.89
N GLU A 47 19.60 -9.15 11.24
CA GLU A 47 19.37 -8.03 10.32
C GLU A 47 20.38 -8.00 9.17
N GLU A 48 21.67 -8.21 9.43
CA GLU A 48 22.70 -8.29 8.39
C GLU A 48 22.45 -9.47 7.44
N ALA A 49 22.04 -10.63 7.96
CA ALA A 49 21.70 -11.79 7.15
C ALA A 49 20.45 -11.54 6.28
N LYS A 50 19.41 -10.91 6.86
CA LYS A 50 18.18 -10.54 6.14
C LYS A 50 18.49 -9.55 5.02
N LYS A 51 19.29 -8.51 5.29
CA LYS A 51 19.71 -7.51 4.30
C LYS A 51 20.52 -8.14 3.17
N LYS A 52 21.44 -9.07 3.46
CA LYS A 52 22.18 -9.81 2.42
C LYS A 52 21.25 -10.68 1.56
N ASN A 53 20.24 -11.32 2.15
CA ASN A 53 19.26 -12.11 1.41
C ASN A 53 18.37 -11.24 0.52
N GLU A 54 17.90 -10.10 1.00
CA GLU A 54 17.12 -9.13 0.23
C GLU A 54 17.92 -8.59 -0.96
N GLN A 55 19.19 -8.23 -0.76
CA GLN A 55 20.08 -7.80 -1.86
C GLN A 55 20.29 -8.91 -2.91
N LYS A 56 20.38 -10.19 -2.48
CA LYS A 56 20.47 -11.32 -3.42
C LYS A 56 19.18 -11.51 -4.21
N LEU A 57 18.02 -11.34 -3.58
CA LEU A 57 16.71 -11.38 -4.24
C LEU A 57 16.59 -10.25 -5.26
N GLN A 58 16.87 -9.00 -4.89
CA GLN A 58 16.85 -7.86 -5.81
C GLN A 58 17.75 -8.08 -7.03
N LYS A 59 18.97 -8.57 -6.83
CA LYS A 59 19.89 -8.91 -7.93
C LYS A 59 19.37 -10.04 -8.83
N ARG A 60 18.58 -10.99 -8.30
CA ARG A 60 17.94 -12.04 -9.12
C ARG A 60 16.82 -11.47 -9.98
N PHE A 61 15.94 -10.65 -9.41
CA PHE A 61 14.87 -9.98 -10.15
C PHE A 61 15.44 -9.14 -11.31
N LEU A 62 16.42 -8.27 -11.02
CA LEU A 62 17.10 -7.47 -12.05
C LEU A 62 17.82 -8.32 -13.12
N LYS A 63 18.32 -9.51 -12.78
CA LYS A 63 18.99 -10.40 -13.73
C LYS A 63 18.01 -11.14 -14.64
N GLU A 64 16.83 -11.47 -14.13
CA GLU A 64 15.78 -12.17 -14.87
C GLU A 64 15.14 -11.26 -15.92
N ASP A 65 14.95 -9.98 -15.61
CA ASP A 65 14.46 -8.98 -16.56
C ASP A 65 15.46 -8.72 -17.71
N ASN A 66 16.75 -8.64 -17.40
CA ASN A 66 17.78 -8.45 -18.43
C ASN A 66 17.99 -9.69 -19.32
N LYS A 67 17.78 -10.91 -18.78
CA LYS A 67 17.87 -12.15 -19.57
C LYS A 67 16.72 -12.29 -20.56
N LYS A 68 15.54 -11.74 -20.26
CA LYS A 68 14.41 -11.67 -21.21
C LYS A 68 14.60 -10.62 -22.32
N LEU A 69 15.57 -9.73 -22.20
CA LEU A 69 15.84 -8.64 -23.16
C LEU A 69 17.06 -8.92 -24.07
N THR A 70 17.78 -10.02 -23.87
CA THR A 70 19.01 -10.35 -24.64
C THR A 70 18.89 -11.56 -25.56
N GLU A 71 17.67 -11.92 -25.96
CA GLU A 71 17.43 -12.82 -27.09
C GLU A 71 17.12 -11.95 -28.32
N GLY A 72 18.18 -11.63 -29.08
CA GLY A 72 18.27 -11.31 -30.53
C GLY A 72 17.24 -10.40 -31.23
N PRO A 73 17.67 -9.56 -32.21
CA PRO A 73 16.75 -8.95 -33.15
C PRO A 73 16.39 -10.00 -34.20
N GLU A 74 15.45 -10.88 -33.89
CA GLU A 74 14.78 -11.64 -34.93
C GLU A 74 13.55 -10.85 -35.35
N GLU A 75 13.60 -10.34 -36.59
CA GLU A 75 12.45 -9.88 -37.36
C GLU A 75 11.47 -11.06 -37.57
N ALA A 76 10.84 -11.50 -36.49
CA ALA A 76 9.71 -12.39 -36.54
C ALA A 76 8.50 -11.49 -36.77
N THR A 77 8.01 -11.46 -38.01
CA THR A 77 6.65 -11.01 -38.34
C THR A 77 5.70 -11.48 -37.23
N GLU A 78 5.16 -10.54 -36.45
CA GLU A 78 4.18 -10.85 -35.42
C GLU A 78 3.11 -11.76 -36.05
N PRO A 79 2.70 -12.85 -35.38
CA PRO A 79 1.62 -13.68 -35.91
C PRO A 79 0.41 -12.77 -36.16
N THR A 80 0.02 -12.66 -37.43
CA THR A 80 -1.02 -11.75 -37.91
C THR A 80 -2.39 -12.02 -37.27
N VAL A 81 -2.56 -13.17 -36.62
CA VAL A 81 -3.78 -13.58 -35.94
C VAL A 81 -3.49 -13.81 -34.45
N LYS A 82 -4.11 -12.98 -33.61
CA LYS A 82 -4.07 -13.07 -32.15
C LYS A 82 -5.35 -13.76 -31.68
N SER A 83 -5.24 -14.85 -30.93
CA SER A 83 -6.41 -15.54 -30.35
C SER A 83 -6.78 -14.91 -29.02
N GLU A 84 -8.01 -14.41 -28.90
CA GLU A 84 -8.54 -13.85 -27.65
C GLU A 84 -9.84 -14.55 -27.26
N SER A 85 -9.96 -14.87 -25.96
CA SER A 85 -11.14 -15.53 -25.37
C SER A 85 -12.10 -14.54 -24.70
N ARG A 86 -11.89 -13.23 -24.88
CA ARG A 86 -12.67 -12.17 -24.25
C ARG A 86 -13.86 -11.82 -25.13
N TYR A 87 -15.06 -12.06 -24.62
CA TYR A 87 -16.31 -11.71 -25.32
C TYR A 87 -16.51 -10.21 -25.49
N ASP A 88 -15.92 -9.40 -24.60
CA ASP A 88 -15.99 -7.94 -24.64
C ASP A 88 -15.46 -7.33 -25.95
N LEU A 89 -14.56 -8.04 -26.64
CA LEU A 89 -13.98 -7.61 -27.91
C LEU A 89 -14.71 -8.17 -29.13
N LEU A 90 -15.42 -9.29 -28.95
CA LEU A 90 -16.15 -9.99 -30.01
C LEU A 90 -17.57 -9.44 -30.17
N GLU A 91 -18.18 -9.03 -29.06
CA GLU A 91 -19.55 -8.53 -29.01
C GLU A 91 -19.56 -7.11 -28.49
N ASN A 92 -20.39 -6.26 -29.09
CA ASN A 92 -20.61 -4.89 -28.66
C ASN A 92 -21.44 -4.83 -27.36
N LEU A 93 -20.98 -5.51 -26.30
CA LEU A 93 -21.64 -5.58 -25.01
C LEU A 93 -21.83 -4.18 -24.39
N SER A 94 -22.97 -3.97 -23.76
CA SER A 94 -23.32 -2.77 -22.99
C SER A 94 -23.23 -3.04 -21.50
N PHE A 95 -23.22 -1.98 -20.69
CA PHE A 95 -23.25 -2.10 -19.24
C PHE A 95 -24.53 -2.84 -18.79
N GLY A 96 -24.37 -3.91 -18.01
CA GLY A 96 -25.47 -4.83 -17.72
C GLY A 96 -26.55 -4.27 -16.77
N ARG A 97 -26.20 -3.31 -15.90
CA ARG A 97 -27.18 -2.67 -15.00
C ARG A 97 -27.73 -1.41 -15.67
N MET A 98 -29.02 -1.43 -16.02
CA MET A 98 -29.67 -0.29 -16.67
C MET A 98 -30.71 0.34 -15.74
N SER A 99 -30.84 1.65 -15.81
CA SER A 99 -31.91 2.40 -15.17
C SER A 99 -32.50 3.38 -16.18
N PHE A 100 -33.78 3.70 -16.01
CA PHE A 100 -34.50 4.61 -16.88
C PHE A 100 -35.42 5.50 -16.07
N LYS A 101 -35.71 6.69 -16.60
CA LYS A 101 -36.69 7.65 -16.06
C LYS A 101 -36.38 8.10 -14.63
N GLY A 102 -35.10 8.16 -14.25
CA GLY A 102 -34.67 8.63 -12.94
C GLY A 102 -34.96 7.67 -11.79
N PHE A 103 -35.21 6.38 -12.08
CA PHE A 103 -35.41 5.37 -11.03
C PHE A 103 -34.14 5.17 -10.18
N ASN A 104 -32.97 5.33 -10.81
CA ASN A 104 -31.69 5.40 -10.14
C ASN A 104 -30.71 6.30 -10.93
N PRO A 105 -30.56 7.59 -10.54
CA PRO A 105 -29.74 8.54 -11.27
C PRO A 105 -28.26 8.15 -11.32
N GLU A 106 -27.75 7.46 -10.29
CA GLU A 106 -26.36 6.99 -10.25
C GLU A 106 -26.09 5.92 -11.32
N VAL A 107 -27.06 5.03 -11.55
CA VAL A 107 -26.93 3.98 -12.58
C VAL A 107 -27.06 4.59 -13.98
N GLU A 108 -27.90 5.60 -14.18
CA GLU A 108 -28.00 6.31 -15.46
C GLU A 108 -26.69 7.05 -15.79
N LYS A 109 -26.04 7.65 -14.80
CA LYS A 109 -24.74 8.30 -14.93
C LYS A 109 -23.63 7.32 -15.30
N LEU A 110 -23.60 6.16 -14.64
CA LEU A 110 -22.67 5.07 -14.98
C LEU A 110 -22.91 4.53 -16.38
N MET A 111 -24.17 4.32 -16.77
CA MET A 111 -24.53 3.86 -18.12
C MET A 111 -23.95 4.81 -19.19
N LYS A 112 -24.16 6.11 -19.01
CA LYS A 112 -23.63 7.14 -19.92
C LYS A 112 -22.10 7.17 -19.94
N TYR A 113 -21.44 7.07 -18.79
CA TYR A 113 -19.98 7.03 -18.68
C TYR A 113 -19.37 5.87 -19.50
N TYR A 114 -19.91 4.65 -19.38
CA TYR A 114 -19.41 3.50 -20.14
C TYR A 114 -19.73 3.58 -21.64
N GLU A 115 -20.86 4.17 -22.00
CA GLU A 115 -21.20 4.45 -23.41
C GLU A 115 -20.22 5.45 -24.05
N ASP A 116 -19.91 6.54 -23.35
CA ASP A 116 -18.97 7.56 -23.81
C ASP A 116 -17.54 7.00 -23.92
N MET A 117 -17.10 6.22 -22.92
CA MET A 117 -15.81 5.52 -22.94
C MET A 117 -15.68 4.56 -24.12
N LYS A 118 -16.74 3.80 -24.43
CA LYS A 118 -16.77 2.89 -25.59
C LYS A 118 -16.79 3.66 -26.92
N GLY A 119 -17.40 4.84 -26.95
CA GLY A 119 -17.43 5.76 -28.09
C GLY A 119 -16.15 6.58 -28.28
N GLY A 120 -15.11 6.37 -27.46
CA GLY A 120 -13.84 7.10 -27.53
C GLY A 120 -13.95 8.56 -27.09
N LYS A 121 -15.07 8.96 -26.49
CA LYS A 121 -15.23 10.26 -25.85
C LYS A 121 -14.80 10.09 -24.40
N VAL A 122 -13.60 10.53 -24.07
CA VAL A 122 -13.20 10.70 -22.68
C VAL A 122 -14.12 11.79 -22.11
N PRO A 123 -15.01 11.47 -21.17
CA PRO A 123 -15.79 12.52 -20.53
C PRO A 123 -14.81 13.30 -19.65
N ASP A 124 -14.58 14.57 -20.01
CA ASP A 124 -13.96 15.53 -19.10
C ASP A 124 -14.78 15.54 -17.82
N GLU A 125 -14.12 15.17 -16.73
CA GLU A 125 -14.55 15.35 -15.34
C GLU A 125 -16.04 15.09 -15.13
N VAL A 126 -16.37 13.81 -14.95
CA VAL A 126 -17.62 13.46 -14.29
C VAL A 126 -17.58 14.15 -12.93
N ASP A 127 -18.39 15.21 -12.73
CA ASP A 127 -18.76 15.77 -11.43
C ASP A 127 -19.39 14.64 -10.59
N PHE A 128 -18.59 13.67 -10.15
CA PHE A 128 -18.81 13.04 -8.87
C PHE A 128 -18.82 14.21 -7.92
N ASP A 129 -20.02 14.52 -7.41
CA ASP A 129 -20.24 15.38 -6.27
C ASP A 129 -19.02 15.18 -5.37
N SER A 130 -18.11 16.15 -5.46
CA SER A 130 -16.80 16.05 -4.88
C SER A 130 -17.11 16.15 -3.41
N GLY A 131 -17.31 15.00 -2.77
CA GLY A 131 -17.57 14.88 -1.36
C GLY A 131 -16.53 15.72 -0.69
N GLN A 132 -16.92 16.92 -0.31
CA GLN A 132 -15.98 17.94 0.07
C GLN A 132 -15.48 17.48 1.42
N ASP A 133 -14.22 17.08 1.48
CA ASP A 133 -13.63 16.55 2.70
C ASP A 133 -13.83 17.57 3.82
N ILE A 134 -14.73 17.26 4.74
CA ILE A 134 -15.03 18.11 5.89
C ILE A 134 -13.89 17.88 6.87
N THR A 135 -13.20 18.96 7.23
CA THR A 135 -12.14 18.88 8.24
C THR A 135 -12.75 18.58 9.62
N ASP A 136 -12.00 17.91 10.50
CA ASP A 136 -12.45 17.61 11.88
C ASP A 136 -12.97 18.86 12.62
N TYR A 137 -12.38 20.03 12.31
CA TYR A 137 -12.80 21.32 12.87
C TYR A 137 -14.20 21.74 12.41
N GLU A 138 -14.48 21.64 11.11
CA GLU A 138 -15.79 21.98 10.54
C GLU A 138 -16.88 21.02 11.03
N LEU A 139 -16.56 19.73 11.13
CA LEU A 139 -17.46 18.74 11.70
C LEU A 139 -17.79 19.08 13.16
N ALA A 140 -16.77 19.35 13.98
CA ALA A 140 -16.95 19.73 15.39
C ALA A 140 -17.79 21.00 15.55
N ALA A 141 -17.57 22.01 14.69
CA ALA A 141 -18.34 23.25 14.70
C ALA A 141 -19.83 23.00 14.39
N SER A 142 -20.13 22.18 13.37
CA SER A 142 -21.51 21.86 12.99
C SER A 142 -22.28 21.15 14.11
N VAL A 143 -21.63 20.16 14.76
CA VAL A 143 -22.21 19.42 15.88
C VAL A 143 -22.45 20.32 17.08
N TYR A 144 -21.52 21.22 17.39
CA TYR A 144 -21.67 22.17 18.49
C TYR A 144 -22.83 23.14 18.26
N VAL A 145 -22.93 23.72 17.06
CA VAL A 145 -24.03 24.65 16.70
C VAL A 145 -25.39 23.96 16.77
N LEU A 146 -25.49 22.73 16.28
CA LEU A 146 -26.72 21.93 16.36
C LEU A 146 -27.09 21.62 17.83
N GLY A 147 -26.10 21.28 18.66
CA GLY A 147 -26.31 21.05 20.09
C GLY A 147 -26.81 22.29 20.84
N LEU A 148 -26.31 23.48 20.48
CA LEU A 148 -26.81 24.74 21.05
C LEU A 148 -28.23 25.08 20.61
N ALA A 149 -28.56 24.81 19.35
CA ALA A 149 -29.92 25.03 18.82
C ALA A 149 -30.96 24.14 19.52
N GLN A 150 -30.59 22.90 19.87
CA GLN A 150 -31.45 21.99 20.64
C GLN A 150 -31.65 22.46 22.08
N LYS A 151 -30.59 22.89 22.78
CA LYS A 151 -30.70 23.49 24.12
C LYS A 151 -31.57 24.75 24.16
N GLN A 152 -31.51 25.59 23.13
CA GLN A 152 -32.38 26.76 23.03
C GLN A 152 -33.85 26.40 22.80
N LYS A 153 -34.14 25.29 22.10
CA LYS A 153 -35.51 24.80 21.92
C LYS A 153 -36.08 24.22 23.22
N GLU A 154 -35.28 23.43 23.94
CA GLU A 154 -35.67 22.87 25.25
C GLU A 154 -35.95 23.95 26.30
N THR A 155 -35.07 24.95 26.42
CA THR A 155 -35.24 26.05 27.38
C THR A 155 -36.43 26.97 27.05
N LYS A 156 -36.76 27.16 25.76
CA LYS A 156 -37.97 27.87 25.34
C LYS A 156 -39.24 27.06 25.60
N ASN A 157 -39.18 25.73 25.41
CA ASN A 157 -40.31 24.83 25.69
C ASN A 157 -40.67 24.81 27.19
N ILE A 158 -39.65 24.74 28.07
CA ILE A 158 -39.84 24.81 29.53
C ILE A 158 -40.43 26.16 29.96
N ARG A 159 -39.99 27.27 29.35
CA ARG A 159 -40.46 28.62 29.70
C ARG A 159 -41.87 28.93 29.17
N GLY A 160 -42.31 28.25 28.12
CA GLY A 160 -43.68 28.32 27.58
C GLY A 160 -44.69 27.48 28.38
N SER A 161 -44.24 26.43 29.09
CA SER A 161 -45.09 25.57 29.93
C SER A 161 -45.40 26.16 31.32
N MET A 162 -44.83 27.32 31.67
CA MET A 162 -45.03 28.02 32.95
C MET A 162 -45.97 29.24 32.85
N ARG A 163 -46.71 29.40 31.73
CA ARG A 163 -47.77 30.40 31.59
C ARG A 163 -49.14 29.75 31.48
#